data_AF-A0A3D2FX25-F1
#
_entry.id   AF-A0A3D2FX25-F1
#
_cell.length_a   1.000
_cell.length_b   1.000
_cell.length_c   1.000
_cell.angle_alpha   90.00
_cell.angle_beta   90.00
_cell.angle_gamma   90.00
#
_symmetry.space_group_name_H-M   'P 1'
#
loop_
_entity.id
_entity.type
_entity.pdbx_description
1 polymer ?
#
loop_
_entity_poly.entity_id
_entity_poly.type
_entity_poly.pdbx_seq_one_letter_code
_entity_poly.pdbx_strand_id
1 'polypeptide(L)'
;MRDNLATLAEAGDWWTVCTAPLAPQITAAEVTTAAADLLPAGDLSADIWGDWTKAVAAETGAKGRGLFMPLRLALTGREKGPEIAPMLAFMGRDRIQARLRGETA
;
A
#
# COMPACT_ATOMS: atom_id res chain seq x y z
N MET A 1 -13.63 10.58 -28.44
CA MET A 1 -12.42 11.18 -27.83
C MET A 1 -12.78 11.95 -26.54
N ARG A 2 -13.25 11.26 -25.49
CA ARG A 2 -13.42 11.83 -24.14
C ARG A 2 -12.92 10.91 -23.01
N ASP A 3 -12.46 9.70 -23.31
CA ASP A 3 -12.01 8.73 -22.28
C ASP A 3 -10.60 9.00 -21.74
N ASN A 4 -9.77 9.79 -22.42
CA ASN A 4 -8.37 9.99 -21.99
C ASN A 4 -8.23 10.97 -20.82
N LEU A 5 -9.16 11.91 -20.65
CA LEU A 5 -9.03 12.93 -19.60
C LEU A 5 -9.35 12.38 -18.21
N ALA A 6 -10.31 11.44 -18.12
CA ALA A 6 -10.62 10.75 -16.87
C ALA A 6 -9.43 9.91 -16.39
N THR A 7 -8.81 9.15 -17.30
CA THR A 7 -7.67 8.29 -16.96
C THR A 7 -6.39 9.08 -16.64
N LEU A 8 -6.15 10.21 -17.32
CA LEU A 8 -5.04 11.12 -17.00
C LEU A 8 -5.24 11.80 -15.64
N ALA A 9 -6.46 12.26 -15.33
CA ALA A 9 -6.77 12.85 -14.03
C ALA A 9 -6.68 11.81 -12.90
N GLU A 10 -7.22 10.61 -13.11
CA GLU A 10 -7.12 9.50 -12.17
C GLU A 10 -5.66 9.08 -11.94
N ALA A 11 -4.83 9.05 -12.99
CA ALA A 11 -3.41 8.79 -12.85
C ALA A 11 -2.71 9.87 -11.99
N GLY A 12 -3.07 11.15 -12.17
CA GLY A 12 -2.58 12.25 -11.34
C GLY A 12 -3.00 12.14 -9.87
N ASP A 13 -4.23 11.72 -9.62
CA ASP A 13 -4.74 11.49 -8.26
C ASP A 13 -3.96 10.36 -7.56
N TRP A 14 -3.73 9.25 -8.27
CA TRP A 14 -2.98 8.12 -7.71
C TRP A 14 -1.49 8.41 -7.57
N TRP A 15 -0.91 9.21 -8.48
CA TRP A 15 0.42 9.75 -8.30
C TRP A 15 0.53 10.57 -7.02
N THR A 16 -0.45 11.43 -6.75
CA THR A 16 -0.50 12.23 -5.52
C THR A 16 -0.61 11.34 -4.28
N VAL A 17 -1.47 10.31 -4.30
CA VAL A 17 -1.56 9.33 -3.22
C VAL A 17 -0.22 8.65 -2.94
N CYS A 18 0.54 8.29 -3.98
CA CYS A 18 1.84 7.64 -3.83
C CYS A 18 2.95 8.59 -3.35
N THR A 19 2.87 9.88 -3.68
CA THR A 19 4.03 10.79 -3.58
C THR A 19 3.87 11.94 -2.59
N ALA A 20 2.64 12.33 -2.25
CA ALA A 20 2.36 13.38 -1.28
C ALA A 20 2.17 12.81 0.13
N PRO A 21 2.43 13.60 1.19
CA PRO A 21 2.13 13.21 2.55
C PRO A 21 0.67 12.82 2.74
N LEU A 22 0.43 11.62 3.27
CA LEU A 22 -0.91 11.10 3.53
C LEU A 22 -0.97 10.50 4.93
N ALA A 23 -2.04 10.81 5.67
CA ALA A 23 -2.34 10.17 6.95
C ALA A 23 -2.94 8.77 6.68
N PRO A 24 -2.26 7.67 7.07
CA PRO A 24 -2.71 6.32 6.81
C PRO A 24 -3.94 5.96 7.67
N GLN A 25 -4.76 5.03 7.18
CA GLN A 25 -5.87 4.47 7.95
C GLN A 25 -5.51 3.07 8.45
N ILE A 26 -5.27 2.94 9.76
CA ILE A 26 -4.94 1.67 10.40
C ILE A 26 -6.22 1.01 10.93
N THR A 27 -6.68 -0.03 10.23
CA THR A 27 -7.89 -0.79 10.60
C THR A 27 -7.60 -2.17 11.18
N ALA A 28 -6.36 -2.64 11.07
CA ALA A 28 -5.84 -3.84 11.73
C ALA A 28 -4.35 -3.62 12.04
N ALA A 29 -4.04 -3.29 13.30
CA ALA A 29 -2.70 -2.90 13.73
C ALA A 29 -1.72 -4.07 13.64
N GLU A 30 -2.18 -5.28 13.95
CA GLU A 30 -1.43 -6.52 13.85
C GLU A 30 -0.98 -6.82 12.42
N VAL A 31 -1.85 -6.59 11.43
CA VAL A 31 -1.53 -6.80 10.00
C VAL A 31 -0.53 -5.75 9.51
N THR A 32 -0.77 -4.49 9.84
CA THR A 32 0.05 -3.37 9.37
C THR A 32 1.43 -3.35 10.02
N THR A 33 1.52 -3.70 11.31
CA THR A 33 2.80 -3.86 12.01
C THR A 33 3.60 -5.01 11.43
N ALA A 34 3.01 -6.21 11.28
CA ALA A 34 3.69 -7.34 10.66
C ALA A 34 4.14 -7.03 9.22
N ALA A 35 3.32 -6.30 8.46
CA ALA A 35 3.69 -5.85 7.12
C ALA A 35 4.88 -4.89 7.11
N ALA A 36 4.96 -3.97 8.08
CA ALA A 36 6.11 -3.08 8.24
C ALA A 36 7.39 -3.85 8.60
N ASP A 37 7.28 -4.85 9.49
CA ASP A 37 8.42 -5.61 9.99
C ASP A 37 8.95 -6.62 8.96
N LEU A 38 8.06 -7.19 8.13
CA LEU A 38 8.39 -8.14 7.07
C LEU A 38 8.71 -7.45 5.73
N LEU A 39 8.72 -6.12 5.68
CA LEU A 39 9.02 -5.38 4.46
C LEU A 39 10.49 -5.57 4.06
N PRO A 40 10.79 -6.14 2.88
CA PRO A 40 12.17 -6.43 2.48
C PRO A 40 13.01 -5.15 2.39
N ALA A 41 14.33 -5.30 2.57
CA ALA A 41 15.27 -4.22 2.36
C ALA A 41 15.50 -3.95 0.87
N GLY A 42 15.88 -2.71 0.54
CA GLY A 42 16.16 -2.28 -0.84
C GLY A 42 14.96 -1.70 -1.58
N ASP A 43 15.09 -1.61 -2.91
CA ASP A 43 14.06 -1.08 -3.79
C ASP A 43 12.85 -2.01 -3.85
N LEU A 44 11.66 -1.43 -3.78
CA LEU A 44 10.41 -2.18 -3.78
C LEU A 44 9.76 -2.09 -5.15
N SER A 45 9.42 -3.23 -5.73
CA SER A 45 8.66 -3.35 -6.98
C SER A 45 7.35 -4.11 -6.76
N ALA A 46 6.55 -4.27 -7.81
CA ALA A 46 5.37 -5.12 -7.76
C ALA A 46 5.69 -6.60 -7.44
N ASP A 47 6.91 -7.05 -7.74
CA ASP A 47 7.30 -8.47 -7.63
C ASP A 47 7.34 -8.96 -6.19
N ILE A 48 7.62 -8.08 -5.23
CA ILE A 48 7.65 -8.44 -3.82
C ILE A 48 6.26 -8.69 -3.24
N TRP A 49 5.19 -8.19 -3.89
CA TRP A 49 3.83 -8.18 -3.32
C TRP A 49 3.36 -9.57 -2.94
N GLY A 50 3.59 -10.55 -3.82
CA GLY A 50 3.17 -11.93 -3.61
C GLY A 50 3.80 -12.54 -2.37
N ASP A 51 5.13 -12.52 -2.28
CA ASP A 51 5.84 -13.19 -1.20
C ASP A 51 5.78 -12.41 0.11
N TRP A 52 5.80 -11.09 0.05
CA TRP A 52 5.60 -10.22 1.22
C TRP A 52 4.21 -10.42 1.85
N THR A 53 3.14 -10.37 1.07
CA THR A 53 1.77 -10.55 1.62
C THR A 53 1.53 -11.97 2.12
N LYS A 54 2.15 -12.99 1.52
CA LYS A 54 2.15 -14.37 2.05
C LYS A 54 2.83 -14.45 3.43
N ALA A 55 3.98 -13.80 3.59
CA ALA A 55 4.68 -13.76 4.88
C ALA A 55 3.83 -13.07 5.96
N VAL A 56 3.20 -11.94 5.62
CA VAL A 56 2.27 -11.24 6.53
C VAL A 56 1.07 -12.12 6.90
N ALA A 57 0.49 -12.83 5.93
CA ALA A 57 -0.62 -13.75 6.18
C ALA A 57 -0.21 -14.92 7.10
N ALA A 58 1.02 -15.42 6.96
CA ALA A 58 1.55 -16.49 7.80
C ALA A 58 1.77 -16.03 9.23
N GLU A 59 2.32 -14.82 9.43
CA GLU A 59 2.58 -14.23 10.75
C GLU A 59 1.29 -13.89 11.51
N THR A 60 0.29 -13.34 10.79
CA THR A 60 -0.91 -12.77 11.42
C THR A 60 -2.12 -13.70 11.39
N GLY A 61 -2.10 -14.72 10.54
CA GLY A 61 -3.26 -15.55 10.22
C GLY A 61 -4.32 -14.84 9.36
N ALA A 62 -4.13 -13.58 8.98
CA ALA A 62 -5.08 -12.79 8.21
C ALA A 62 -5.21 -13.30 6.76
N LYS A 63 -6.43 -13.26 6.21
CA LYS A 63 -6.74 -13.77 4.85
C LYS A 63 -7.76 -12.91 4.12
N GLY A 64 -7.73 -12.95 2.79
CA GLY A 64 -8.69 -12.28 1.93
C GLY A 64 -8.84 -10.80 2.27
N ARG A 65 -10.08 -10.34 2.52
CA ARG A 65 -10.35 -8.94 2.88
C ARG A 65 -9.64 -8.52 4.17
N GLY A 66 -9.48 -9.40 5.14
CA GLY A 66 -8.80 -9.11 6.41
C GLY A 66 -7.30 -8.85 6.26
N LEU A 67 -6.69 -9.29 5.16
CA LEU A 67 -5.28 -9.00 4.84
C LEU A 67 -5.17 -7.78 3.92
N PHE A 68 -5.87 -7.81 2.79
CA PHE A 68 -5.65 -6.83 1.74
C PHE A 68 -6.32 -5.47 1.98
N MET A 69 -7.46 -5.42 2.70
CA MET A 69 -8.11 -4.14 2.99
C MET A 69 -7.31 -3.29 3.98
N PRO A 70 -6.80 -3.82 5.11
CA PRO A 70 -5.92 -3.05 5.98
C PRO A 70 -4.67 -2.54 5.29
N LEU A 71 -4.02 -3.37 4.45
CA LEU A 71 -2.85 -2.93 3.68
C LEU A 71 -3.20 -1.81 2.70
N ARG A 72 -4.33 -1.91 1.99
CA ARG A 72 -4.79 -0.86 1.08
C ARG A 72 -4.99 0.47 1.82
N LEU A 73 -5.70 0.41 2.94
CA LEU A 73 -6.03 1.60 3.73
C LEU A 73 -4.79 2.24 4.35
N ALA A 74 -3.86 1.44 4.85
CA ALA A 74 -2.59 1.95 5.36
C ALA A 74 -1.75 2.61 4.25
N LEU A 75 -1.62 1.94 3.10
CA LEU A 75 -0.74 2.44 2.02
C LEU A 75 -1.32 3.61 1.24
N THR A 76 -2.65 3.70 1.12
CA THR A 76 -3.30 4.64 0.17
C THR A 76 -4.38 5.52 0.78
N GLY A 77 -4.88 5.21 1.98
CA GLY A 77 -6.01 5.89 2.60
C GLY A 77 -7.34 5.74 1.83
N ARG A 78 -7.42 4.87 0.80
CA ARG A 78 -8.60 4.71 -0.05
C ARG A 78 -9.05 3.25 -0.10
N GLU A 79 -10.33 2.98 0.09
CA GLU A 79 -10.88 1.61 0.05
C GLU A 79 -10.92 1.00 -1.36
N LYS A 80 -10.94 1.85 -2.39
CA LYS A 80 -11.04 1.47 -3.80
C LYS A 80 -9.91 2.13 -4.59
N GLY A 81 -9.50 1.49 -5.67
CA GLY A 81 -8.44 2.00 -6.51
C GLY A 81 -7.80 0.93 -7.38
N PRO A 82 -6.74 1.30 -8.10
CA PRO A 82 -5.96 0.37 -8.90
C PRO A 82 -5.23 -0.62 -7.99
N GLU A 83 -4.56 -1.58 -8.62
CA GLU A 83 -3.69 -2.53 -7.97
C GLU A 83 -2.60 -1.83 -7.14
N ILE A 84 -2.32 -2.36 -5.95
CA ILE A 84 -1.37 -1.74 -5.00
C ILE A 84 0.06 -2.13 -5.35
N ALA A 85 0.29 -3.33 -5.87
CA ALA A 85 1.62 -3.85 -6.15
C ALA A 85 2.45 -2.89 -7.05
N PRO A 86 1.93 -2.37 -8.18
CA PRO A 86 2.65 -1.40 -8.99
C PRO A 86 2.92 -0.06 -8.28
N MET A 87 2.10 0.29 -7.28
CA MET A 87 2.24 1.55 -6.55
C MET A 87 3.45 1.56 -5.61
N LEU A 88 3.94 0.39 -5.19
CA LEU A 88 5.06 0.29 -4.26
C LEU A 88 6.33 0.99 -4.80
N ALA A 89 6.57 0.87 -6.11
CA ALA A 89 7.71 1.48 -6.79
C ALA A 89 7.69 3.02 -6.73
N PHE A 90 6.51 3.64 -6.63
CA PHE A 90 6.39 5.10 -6.58
C PHE A 90 6.44 5.67 -5.17
N MET A 91 6.07 4.87 -4.16
CA MET A 91 6.08 5.32 -2.76
C MET A 91 7.49 5.30 -2.17
N GLY A 92 8.30 4.30 -2.50
CA GLY A 92 9.59 4.04 -1.86
C GLY A 92 9.45 3.39 -0.48
N ARG A 93 10.51 2.70 -0.05
CA ARG A 93 10.48 1.85 1.16
C ARG A 93 10.15 2.62 2.43
N ASP A 94 10.78 3.77 2.65
CA ASP A 94 10.62 4.52 3.91
C ASP A 94 9.19 5.03 4.09
N ARG A 95 8.56 5.51 3.01
CA ARG A 95 7.15 5.93 3.03
C ARG A 95 6.22 4.75 3.30
N ILE A 96 6.45 3.62 2.66
CA ILE A 96 5.66 2.40 2.89
C ILE A 96 5.76 2.00 4.35
N GLN A 97 6.98 1.95 4.90
CA GLN A 97 7.21 1.61 6.30
C GLN A 97 6.54 2.61 7.25
N ALA A 98 6.69 3.90 7.03
CA ALA A 98 6.05 4.96 7.83
C ALA A 98 4.52 4.81 7.82
N ARG A 99 3.91 4.68 6.63
CA ARG A 99 2.46 4.51 6.48
C ARG A 99 1.93 3.25 7.17
N LEU A 100 2.65 2.13 7.06
CA LEU A 100 2.29 0.89 7.75
C LEU A 100 2.41 1.02 9.27
N ARG A 101 3.29 1.89 9.78
CA ARG A 101 3.41 2.22 11.21
C ARG A 101 2.42 3.31 11.68
N GLY A 102 1.55 3.80 10.80
CA GLY A 102 0.57 4.83 11.13
C GLY A 102 1.09 6.26 11.04
N GLU A 103 2.28 6.47 10.47
CA GLU A 103 2.92 7.77 10.34
C GLU A 103 2.54 8.45 9.01
N THR A 104 2.38 9.78 9.03
CA THR A 104 2.12 10.58 7.83
C THR A 104 3.37 10.63 6.95
N ALA A 105 3.26 10.14 5.71
CA ALA A 105 4.36 10.12 4.74
C ALA A 105 3.89 10.17 3.27
#